data_AF-A0A258DPI5-F1
#
_entry.id   AF-A0A258DPI5-F1
#
_cell.length_a   1.000
_cell.length_b   1.000
_cell.length_c   1.000
_cell.angle_alpha   90.00
_cell.angle_beta   90.00
_cell.angle_gamma   90.00
#
_symmetry.space_group_name_H-M   'P 1'
#
loop_
_entity.id
_entity.type
_entity.pdbx_description
1 polymer ?
#
loop_
_entity_poly.entity_id
_entity_poly.type
_entity_poly.pdbx_seq_one_letter_code
_entity_poly.pdbx_strand_id
1 'polypeptide(L)'
;MSDSPSQRPGRLIDRAALPAGFPTHRPEPVFWEHLGRCVAAFGFLEWTLQRAVFALTGDRPAPEDEEERRAALHSWTTDLEGTLRSTLSGLSRQFEAAAAAHPTANSTHASAVAQDIRDASVFRNALCHAWWNPAGAAAADPVFVNRELQVMSGRIDIPWLVQTHSHVAALACDVIDTITDTGLPFPGGAPPDPEPG
;
A
#
# COMPACT_ATOMS: atom_id res chain seq x y z
N MET A 1 -50.52 13.75 33.37
CA MET A 1 -50.55 14.26 31.98
C MET A 1 -49.22 13.88 31.36
N SER A 2 -49.19 12.82 30.56
CA SER A 2 -47.97 12.35 29.89
C SER A 2 -47.75 13.16 28.62
N ASP A 3 -46.73 14.01 28.61
CA ASP A 3 -46.23 14.61 27.37
C ASP A 3 -45.62 13.50 26.51
N SER A 4 -46.30 13.16 25.42
CA SER A 4 -45.72 12.33 24.36
C SER A 4 -44.65 13.15 23.64
N PRO A 5 -43.46 12.60 23.37
CA PRO A 5 -42.40 13.33 22.69
C PRO A 5 -42.89 13.75 21.29
N SER A 6 -42.89 15.07 21.05
CA SER A 6 -43.16 15.67 19.74
C SER A 6 -42.29 15.01 18.67
N GLN A 7 -42.94 14.28 17.76
CA GLN A 7 -42.29 13.63 16.63
C GLN A 7 -41.83 14.73 15.66
N ARG A 8 -40.52 15.05 15.66
CA ARG A 8 -39.96 15.97 14.67
C ARG A 8 -40.12 15.35 13.28
N PRO A 9 -40.70 16.07 12.30
CA PRO A 9 -40.85 15.53 10.95
C PRO A 9 -39.46 15.23 10.37
N GLY A 10 -39.32 14.05 9.75
CA GLY A 10 -38.10 13.69 9.02
C GLY A 10 -37.84 14.67 7.88
N ARG A 11 -36.57 14.99 7.61
CA ARG A 11 -36.15 15.85 6.49
C ARG A 11 -35.29 15.05 5.52
N LEU A 12 -35.59 15.16 4.24
CA LEU A 12 -34.75 14.65 3.16
C LEU A 12 -33.85 15.77 2.65
N ILE A 13 -32.63 15.43 2.22
CA ILE A 13 -31.73 16.38 1.58
C ILE A 13 -32.22 16.72 0.16
N ASP A 14 -32.11 17.98 -0.24
CA ASP A 14 -32.31 18.37 -1.63
C ASP A 14 -31.05 18.05 -2.44
N ARG A 15 -31.10 16.97 -3.22
CA ARG A 15 -29.97 16.52 -4.04
C ARG A 15 -29.68 17.44 -5.21
N ALA A 16 -30.66 18.22 -5.68
CA ALA A 16 -30.47 19.15 -6.79
C ALA A 16 -29.73 20.42 -6.35
N ALA A 17 -29.77 20.75 -5.05
CA ALA A 17 -29.06 21.87 -4.46
C ALA A 17 -27.62 21.54 -4.02
N LEU A 18 -27.14 20.29 -4.24
CA LEU A 18 -25.78 19.92 -3.88
C LEU A 18 -24.76 20.55 -4.85
N PRO A 19 -23.60 21.00 -4.36
CA PRO A 19 -22.55 21.52 -5.21
C PRO A 19 -21.99 20.44 -6.13
N ALA A 20 -21.49 20.85 -7.30
CA ALA A 20 -20.74 19.96 -8.18
C ALA A 20 -19.53 19.38 -7.43
N GLY A 21 -19.33 18.05 -7.53
CA GLY A 21 -18.27 17.36 -6.81
C GLY A 21 -18.57 17.06 -5.34
N PHE A 22 -19.82 17.20 -4.86
CA PHE A 22 -20.18 16.71 -3.53
C PHE A 22 -19.84 15.20 -3.35
N PRO A 23 -19.26 14.76 -2.22
CA PRO A 23 -18.95 15.52 -1.00
C PRO A 23 -17.53 16.15 -0.96
N THR A 24 -16.73 16.00 -2.01
CA THR A 24 -15.30 16.40 -2.07
C THR A 24 -15.06 17.78 -2.69
N HIS A 25 -16.11 18.52 -3.00
CA HIS A 25 -16.08 19.84 -3.67
C HIS A 25 -15.30 20.97 -2.98
N ARG A 26 -14.90 20.84 -1.70
CA ARG A 26 -14.26 21.95 -0.96
C ARG A 26 -12.76 22.07 -1.23
N PRO A 27 -11.92 21.02 -1.09
CA PRO A 27 -10.56 21.08 -1.59
C PRO A 27 -10.53 21.20 -3.11
N GLU A 28 -9.52 21.90 -3.62
CA GLU A 28 -9.28 22.05 -5.05
C GLU A 28 -8.89 20.70 -5.69
N PRO A 29 -9.17 20.51 -7.00
CA PRO A 29 -8.82 19.28 -7.71
C PRO A 29 -7.37 18.83 -7.53
N VAL A 30 -6.42 19.78 -7.43
CA VAL A 30 -4.99 19.49 -7.25
C VAL A 30 -4.69 18.76 -5.93
N PHE A 31 -5.45 19.04 -4.86
CA PHE A 31 -5.32 18.29 -3.60
C PHE A 31 -5.67 16.81 -3.82
N TRP A 32 -6.79 16.55 -4.51
CA TRP A 32 -7.25 15.20 -4.81
C TRP A 32 -6.32 14.45 -5.77
N GLU A 33 -5.71 15.15 -6.73
CA GLU A 33 -4.69 14.59 -7.60
C GLU A 33 -3.50 14.07 -6.79
N HIS A 34 -2.93 14.89 -5.91
CA HIS A 34 -1.79 14.49 -5.10
C HIS A 34 -2.15 13.38 -4.10
N LEU A 35 -3.35 13.42 -3.51
CA LEU A 35 -3.82 12.32 -2.67
C LEU A 35 -3.91 11.02 -3.46
N GLY A 36 -4.50 11.07 -4.66
CA GLY A 36 -4.60 9.91 -5.56
C GLY A 36 -3.25 9.34 -5.94
N ARG A 37 -2.26 10.20 -6.24
CA ARG A 37 -0.88 9.79 -6.53
C ARG A 37 -0.24 9.08 -5.33
N CYS A 38 -0.42 9.58 -4.11
CA CYS A 38 0.06 8.90 -2.90
C CYS A 38 -0.55 7.51 -2.74
N VAL A 39 -1.88 7.40 -2.87
CA VAL A 39 -2.58 6.11 -2.75
C VAL A 39 -2.10 5.14 -3.84
N ALA A 40 -1.92 5.61 -5.07
CA ALA A 40 -1.40 4.79 -6.17
C ALA A 40 0.05 4.32 -5.92
N ALA A 41 0.91 5.18 -5.38
CA ALA A 41 2.28 4.80 -5.03
C ALA A 41 2.33 3.70 -3.96
N PHE A 42 1.46 3.75 -2.95
CA PHE A 42 1.33 2.66 -1.98
C PHE A 42 0.86 1.35 -2.63
N GLY A 43 -0.09 1.40 -3.57
CA GLY A 43 -0.50 0.22 -4.33
C GLY A 43 0.63 -0.37 -5.16
N PHE A 44 1.47 0.48 -5.77
CA PHE A 44 2.67 0.04 -6.47
C PHE A 44 3.67 -0.61 -5.51
N LEU A 45 3.92 -0.04 -4.34
CA LEU A 45 4.80 -0.62 -3.32
C LEU A 45 4.32 -2.01 -2.85
N GLU A 46 3.00 -2.17 -2.62
CA GLU A 46 2.41 -3.48 -2.27
C GLU A 46 2.69 -4.51 -3.37
N TRP A 47 2.49 -4.13 -4.64
CA TRP A 47 2.77 -5.00 -5.78
C TRP A 47 4.26 -5.35 -5.91
N THR A 48 5.13 -4.37 -5.68
CA THR A 48 6.59 -4.54 -5.70
C THR A 48 7.05 -5.52 -4.62
N LEU A 49 6.50 -5.44 -3.41
CA LEU A 49 6.79 -6.40 -2.33
C LEU A 49 6.35 -7.83 -2.68
N GLN A 50 5.17 -8.00 -3.30
CA GLN A 50 4.70 -9.32 -3.72
C GLN A 50 5.66 -9.95 -4.73
N ARG A 51 6.15 -9.16 -5.70
CA ARG A 51 7.15 -9.59 -6.68
C ARG A 51 8.51 -9.88 -6.04
N ALA A 52 8.93 -9.09 -5.06
CA ALA A 52 10.16 -9.32 -4.30
C ALA A 52 10.11 -10.63 -3.53
N VAL A 53 9.00 -10.91 -2.82
CA VAL A 53 8.78 -12.19 -2.14
C VAL A 53 8.82 -13.35 -3.13
N PHE A 54 8.15 -13.22 -4.28
CA PHE A 54 8.21 -14.22 -5.34
C PHE A 54 9.66 -14.50 -5.79
N ALA A 55 10.45 -13.45 -6.08
CA ALA A 55 11.82 -13.61 -6.54
C ALA A 55 12.70 -14.30 -5.51
N LEU A 56 12.68 -13.82 -4.25
CA LEU A 56 13.52 -14.35 -3.17
C LEU A 56 13.14 -15.79 -2.78
N THR A 57 11.86 -16.14 -2.79
CA THR A 57 11.43 -17.49 -2.42
C THR A 57 11.48 -18.49 -3.57
N GLY A 58 11.55 -17.99 -4.81
CA GLY A 58 11.69 -18.77 -6.03
C GLY A 58 13.13 -19.10 -6.40
N ASP A 59 14.11 -18.30 -5.96
CA ASP A 59 15.54 -18.54 -6.23
C ASP A 59 16.13 -19.65 -5.34
N ARG A 60 15.69 -20.88 -5.59
CA ARG A 60 16.17 -22.08 -4.93
C ARG A 60 16.09 -23.30 -5.86
N PRO A 61 16.98 -24.29 -5.69
CA PRO A 61 16.90 -25.52 -6.48
C PRO A 61 15.61 -26.27 -6.16
N ALA A 62 14.99 -26.83 -7.21
CA ALA A 62 13.86 -27.73 -7.05
C ALA A 62 14.35 -29.12 -6.57
N PRO A 63 13.56 -29.85 -5.77
CA PRO A 63 13.85 -31.24 -5.45
C PRO A 63 14.00 -32.10 -6.71
N GLU A 64 14.91 -33.08 -6.66
CA GLU A 64 15.13 -34.02 -7.76
C GLU A 64 13.94 -34.99 -7.91
N ASP A 65 13.42 -35.49 -6.78
CA ASP A 65 12.25 -36.35 -6.73
C ASP A 65 10.97 -35.62 -7.19
N GLU A 66 10.19 -36.28 -8.03
CA GLU A 66 8.99 -35.70 -8.65
C GLU A 66 7.85 -35.47 -7.64
N GLU A 67 7.69 -36.35 -6.66
CA GLU A 67 6.65 -36.19 -5.65
C GLU A 67 6.99 -35.04 -4.69
N GLU A 68 8.24 -34.99 -4.23
CA GLU A 68 8.75 -33.88 -3.41
C GLU A 68 8.70 -32.55 -4.17
N ARG A 69 9.07 -32.53 -5.46
CA ARG A 69 8.99 -31.32 -6.30
C ARG A 69 7.56 -30.81 -6.44
N ARG A 70 6.59 -31.69 -6.70
CA ARG A 70 5.17 -31.30 -6.78
C ARG A 70 4.64 -30.78 -5.46
N ALA A 71 5.00 -31.43 -4.34
CA ALA A 71 4.62 -30.97 -3.01
C ALA A 71 5.21 -29.59 -2.69
N ALA A 72 6.49 -29.37 -3.00
CA ALA A 72 7.17 -28.10 -2.81
C ALA A 72 6.54 -26.97 -3.65
N LEU A 73 6.23 -27.25 -4.92
CA LEU A 73 5.56 -26.29 -5.81
C LEU A 73 4.14 -25.94 -5.31
N HIS A 74 3.38 -26.93 -4.86
CA HIS A 74 2.03 -26.70 -4.31
C HIS A 74 2.07 -25.86 -3.03
N SER A 75 3.01 -26.16 -2.12
CA SER A 75 3.22 -25.36 -0.92
C SER A 75 3.59 -23.92 -1.27
N TRP A 76 4.57 -23.73 -2.16
CA TRP A 76 5.01 -22.40 -2.56
C TRP A 76 3.89 -21.60 -3.25
N THR A 77 3.08 -22.25 -4.08
CA THR A 77 1.90 -21.62 -4.69
C THR A 77 0.91 -21.14 -3.63
N THR A 78 0.66 -21.97 -2.60
CA THR A 78 -0.22 -21.62 -1.49
C THR A 78 0.33 -20.42 -0.70
N ASP A 79 1.63 -20.39 -0.45
CA ASP A 79 2.30 -19.27 0.21
C ASP A 79 2.15 -17.98 -0.61
N LEU A 80 2.38 -18.04 -1.93
CA LEU A 80 2.23 -16.90 -2.83
C LEU A 80 0.79 -16.39 -2.90
N GLU A 81 -0.21 -17.27 -2.88
CA GLU A 81 -1.62 -16.85 -2.76
C GLU A 81 -1.88 -16.09 -1.45
N GLY A 82 -1.25 -16.50 -0.35
CA GLY A 82 -1.26 -15.78 0.92
C GLY A 82 -0.61 -14.40 0.79
N THR A 83 0.52 -14.31 0.10
CA THR A 83 1.21 -13.05 -0.19
C THR A 83 0.32 -12.10 -1.00
N LEU A 84 -0.35 -12.57 -2.05
CA LEU A 84 -1.25 -11.75 -2.88
C LEU A 84 -2.40 -11.11 -2.09
N ARG A 85 -2.87 -11.77 -1.02
CA ARG A 85 -3.98 -11.29 -0.18
C ARG A 85 -3.53 -10.40 0.98
N SER A 86 -2.22 -10.27 1.19
CA SER A 86 -1.67 -9.57 2.34
C SER A 86 -1.69 -8.05 2.17
N THR A 87 -1.88 -7.33 3.27
CA THR A 87 -1.77 -5.86 3.32
C THR A 87 -0.31 -5.43 3.44
N LEU A 88 -0.01 -4.15 3.20
CA LEU A 88 1.35 -3.60 3.26
C LEU A 88 2.17 -4.04 4.49
N SER A 89 1.59 -4.00 5.69
CA SER A 89 2.28 -4.43 6.93
C SER A 89 2.54 -5.95 6.98
N GLY A 90 1.65 -6.77 6.42
CA GLY A 90 1.86 -8.21 6.30
C GLY A 90 2.87 -8.55 5.20
N LEU A 91 2.85 -7.80 4.10
CA LEU A 91 3.79 -7.93 2.99
C LEU A 91 5.22 -7.59 3.41
N SER A 92 5.41 -6.51 4.18
CA SER A 92 6.75 -6.14 4.65
C SER A 92 7.38 -7.20 5.56
N ARG A 93 6.58 -7.88 6.39
CA ARG A 93 7.06 -9.02 7.21
C ARG A 93 7.43 -10.24 6.36
N GLN A 94 6.62 -10.55 5.34
CA GLN A 94 6.92 -11.65 4.41
C GLN A 94 8.18 -11.37 3.60
N PHE A 95 8.33 -10.14 3.13
CA PHE A 95 9.53 -9.67 2.44
C PHE A 95 10.77 -9.78 3.33
N GLU A 96 10.72 -9.27 4.55
CA GLU A 96 11.83 -9.37 5.51
C GLU A 96 12.21 -10.83 5.79
N ALA A 97 11.23 -11.71 5.98
CA ALA A 97 11.48 -13.13 6.18
C ALA A 97 12.09 -13.81 4.94
N ALA A 98 11.60 -13.47 3.74
CA ALA A 98 12.12 -14.00 2.49
C ALA A 98 13.59 -13.57 2.27
N ALA A 99 13.91 -12.30 2.52
CA ALA A 99 15.26 -11.78 2.40
C ALA A 99 16.20 -12.40 3.45
N ALA A 100 15.74 -12.57 4.69
CA ALA A 100 16.53 -13.21 5.74
C ALA A 100 16.85 -14.69 5.44
N ALA A 101 15.97 -15.39 4.73
CA ALA A 101 16.16 -16.77 4.32
C ALA A 101 16.99 -16.92 3.02
N HIS A 102 17.17 -15.84 2.26
CA HIS A 102 17.86 -15.87 0.98
C HIS A 102 19.39 -15.85 1.15
N PRO A 103 20.16 -16.76 0.53
CA PRO A 103 21.60 -16.92 0.83
C PRO A 103 22.47 -15.68 0.55
N THR A 104 22.08 -14.87 -0.43
CA THR A 104 22.87 -13.71 -0.89
C THR A 104 22.22 -12.37 -0.62
N ALA A 105 20.99 -12.35 -0.08
CA ALA A 105 20.32 -11.07 0.17
C ALA A 105 20.93 -10.35 1.36
N ASN A 106 21.04 -9.02 1.25
CA ASN A 106 21.42 -8.17 2.36
C ASN A 106 20.27 -8.07 3.38
N SER A 107 20.21 -9.03 4.30
CA SER A 107 19.15 -9.13 5.31
C SER A 107 19.08 -7.91 6.24
N THR A 108 20.21 -7.24 6.49
CA THR A 108 20.24 -6.02 7.32
C THR A 108 19.55 -4.86 6.62
N HIS A 109 19.87 -4.63 5.34
CA HIS A 109 19.21 -3.59 4.56
C HIS A 109 17.72 -3.90 4.35
N ALA A 110 17.37 -5.14 4.00
CA ALA A 110 15.98 -5.55 3.82
C ALA A 110 15.15 -5.40 5.10
N SER A 111 15.71 -5.68 6.28
CA SER A 111 15.04 -5.46 7.57
C SER A 111 14.78 -3.98 7.84
N ALA A 112 15.74 -3.10 7.53
CA ALA A 112 15.56 -1.65 7.64
C ALA A 112 14.44 -1.15 6.71
N VAL A 113 14.47 -1.54 5.43
CA VAL A 113 13.43 -1.20 4.45
C VAL A 113 12.06 -1.71 4.89
N ALA A 114 11.98 -2.96 5.38
CA ALA A 114 10.74 -3.53 5.88
C ALA A 114 10.18 -2.77 7.09
N GLN A 115 11.06 -2.25 7.96
CA GLN A 115 10.65 -1.42 9.08
C GLN A 115 10.09 -0.07 8.62
N ASP A 116 10.77 0.63 7.71
CA ASP A 116 10.30 1.90 7.16
C ASP A 116 8.93 1.74 6.47
N ILE A 117 8.72 0.62 5.76
CA ILE A 117 7.42 0.29 5.15
C ILE A 117 6.33 0.08 6.21
N ARG A 118 6.65 -0.57 7.35
CA ARG A 118 5.67 -0.73 8.45
C ARG A 118 5.28 0.61 9.04
N ASP A 119 6.24 1.51 9.22
CA ASP A 119 5.99 2.85 9.75
C ASP A 119 5.13 3.66 8.78
N ALA A 120 5.40 3.57 7.47
CA ALA A 120 4.60 4.18 6.42
C ALA A 120 3.17 3.57 6.30
N SER A 121 3.00 2.29 6.65
CA SER A 121 1.72 1.58 6.53
C SER A 121 0.61 2.15 7.42
N VAL A 122 0.98 2.82 8.51
CA VAL A 122 0.05 3.54 9.39
C VAL A 122 -0.69 4.62 8.60
N PHE A 123 0.03 5.35 7.75
CA PHE A 123 -0.53 6.42 6.93
C PHE A 123 -1.32 5.88 5.74
N ARG A 124 -0.85 4.81 5.08
CA ARG A 124 -1.53 4.19 3.91
C ARG A 124 -3.02 3.96 4.17
N ASN A 125 -3.36 3.39 5.32
CA ASN A 125 -4.75 3.08 5.66
C ASN A 125 -5.60 4.35 5.79
N ALA A 126 -5.07 5.37 6.45
CA ALA A 126 -5.78 6.62 6.61
C ALA A 126 -5.91 7.37 5.27
N LEU A 127 -4.85 7.41 4.46
CA LEU A 127 -4.90 8.06 3.14
C LEU A 127 -5.93 7.43 2.22
N CYS A 128 -6.13 6.11 2.29
CA CYS A 128 -7.09 5.40 1.45
C CYS A 128 -8.53 5.43 1.98
N HIS A 129 -8.74 5.54 3.30
CA HIS A 129 -10.06 5.31 3.92
C HIS A 129 -10.58 6.45 4.79
N ALA A 130 -9.79 7.49 5.05
CA ALA A 130 -10.24 8.62 5.85
C ALA A 130 -11.44 9.32 5.20
N TRP A 131 -12.30 9.86 6.06
CA TRP A 131 -13.12 10.98 5.64
C TRP A 131 -12.26 12.26 5.66
N TRP A 132 -12.22 12.98 4.56
CA TRP A 132 -11.39 14.17 4.41
C TRP A 132 -12.16 15.43 4.80
N ASN A 133 -12.03 15.85 6.07
CA ASN A 133 -12.67 17.07 6.54
C ASN A 133 -11.92 18.31 6.00
N PRO A 134 -12.53 19.16 5.16
CA PRO A 134 -11.80 20.22 4.50
C PRO A 134 -11.29 21.29 5.48
N ALA A 135 -10.00 21.62 5.39
CA ALA A 135 -9.33 22.63 6.21
C ALA A 135 -8.84 23.84 5.40
N GLY A 136 -9.28 23.92 4.13
CA GLY A 136 -8.93 24.96 3.16
C GLY A 136 -9.03 24.40 1.74
N ALA A 137 -8.62 25.20 0.76
CA ALA A 137 -8.57 24.80 -0.65
C ALA A 137 -7.49 23.72 -0.92
N ALA A 138 -6.35 23.80 -0.24
CA ALA A 138 -5.19 22.94 -0.47
C ALA A 138 -4.85 22.01 0.70
N ALA A 139 -5.77 21.85 1.66
CA ALA A 139 -5.55 21.05 2.86
C ALA A 139 -6.84 20.44 3.42
N ALA A 140 -6.70 19.30 4.09
CA ALA A 140 -7.78 18.64 4.81
C ALA A 140 -7.26 17.98 6.09
N ASP A 141 -8.14 17.89 7.07
CA ASP A 141 -7.94 17.16 8.31
C ASP A 141 -8.60 15.77 8.13
N PRO A 142 -7.83 14.71 7.89
CA PRO A 142 -8.37 13.37 7.76
C PRO A 142 -8.97 12.90 9.08
N VAL A 143 -10.15 12.29 8.99
CA VAL A 143 -10.83 11.62 10.09
C VAL A 143 -10.78 10.13 9.79
N PHE A 144 -9.89 9.45 10.51
CA PHE A 144 -9.69 8.01 10.42
C PHE A 144 -9.50 7.44 11.84
N VAL A 145 -10.16 6.32 12.11
CA VAL A 145 -10.03 5.58 13.36
C VAL A 145 -9.53 4.18 13.02
N ASN A 146 -8.38 3.80 13.57
CA ASN A 146 -7.83 2.47 13.33
C ASN A 146 -8.55 1.39 14.16
N ARG A 147 -8.11 0.13 14.02
CA ARG A 147 -8.73 -1.02 14.70
C ARG A 147 -8.56 -0.95 16.23
N GLU A 148 -7.53 -0.24 16.68
CA GLU A 148 -7.19 0.02 18.07
C GLU A 148 -7.92 1.26 18.64
N LEU A 149 -8.90 1.82 17.90
CA LEU A 149 -9.66 3.02 18.25
C LEU A 149 -8.83 4.31 18.41
N GLN A 150 -7.64 4.34 17.84
CA GLN A 150 -6.81 5.53 17.79
C GLN A 150 -7.27 6.43 16.64
N VAL A 151 -7.44 7.71 16.93
CA VAL A 151 -7.82 8.73 15.95
C VAL A 151 -6.56 9.28 15.32
N MET A 152 -6.45 9.19 14.00
CA MET A 152 -5.43 9.94 13.29
C MET A 152 -5.80 11.42 13.31
N SER A 153 -4.88 12.26 13.77
CA SER A 153 -5.04 13.71 13.80
C SER A 153 -3.82 14.35 13.14
N GLY A 154 -4.05 15.46 12.44
CA GLY A 154 -2.99 16.20 11.76
C GLY A 154 -3.45 16.70 10.40
N ARG A 155 -3.23 17.98 10.12
CA ARG A 155 -3.53 18.59 8.83
C ARG A 155 -2.64 17.99 7.75
N ILE A 156 -3.24 17.58 6.65
CA ILE A 156 -2.52 17.15 5.44
C ILE A 156 -2.72 18.20 4.36
N ASP A 157 -1.62 18.67 3.80
CA ASP A 157 -1.58 19.60 2.67
C ASP A 157 -0.85 18.99 1.47
N ILE A 158 -0.85 19.72 0.36
CA ILE A 158 -0.20 19.26 -0.89
C ILE A 158 1.30 18.98 -0.71
N PRO A 159 2.12 19.85 -0.07
CA PRO A 159 3.52 19.53 0.20
C PRO A 159 3.73 18.22 0.96
N TRP A 160 2.93 17.96 1.99
CA TRP A 160 2.99 16.70 2.72
C TRP A 160 2.70 15.51 1.81
N LEU A 161 1.65 15.59 0.97
CA LEU A 161 1.32 14.54 0.00
C LEU A 161 2.48 14.32 -0.99
N VAL A 162 3.08 15.37 -1.54
CA VAL A 162 4.21 15.27 -2.46
C VAL A 162 5.41 14.58 -1.81
N GLN A 163 5.70 14.93 -0.54
CA GLN A 163 6.77 14.29 0.23
C GLN A 163 6.47 12.81 0.47
N THR A 164 5.26 12.47 0.91
CA THR A 164 4.85 11.08 1.14
C THR A 164 4.91 10.25 -0.13
N HIS A 165 4.41 10.77 -1.25
CA HIS A 165 4.53 10.11 -2.56
C HIS A 165 5.99 9.80 -2.89
N SER A 166 6.88 10.79 -2.74
CA SER A 166 8.30 10.63 -3.06
C SER A 166 8.99 9.61 -2.15
N HIS A 167 8.64 9.60 -0.86
CA HIS A 167 9.16 8.63 0.09
C HIS A 167 8.70 7.20 -0.24
N VAL A 168 7.42 7.00 -0.56
CA VAL A 168 6.89 5.68 -0.93
C VAL A 168 7.51 5.18 -2.24
N ALA A 169 7.74 6.07 -3.19
CA ALA A 169 8.47 5.73 -4.42
C ALA A 169 9.91 5.28 -4.11
N ALA A 170 10.61 5.97 -3.21
CA ALA A 170 11.95 5.57 -2.77
C ALA A 170 11.93 4.18 -2.11
N LEU A 171 10.99 3.91 -1.21
CA LEU A 171 10.83 2.57 -0.61
C LEU A 171 10.61 1.48 -1.65
N ALA A 172 9.86 1.77 -2.72
CA ALA A 172 9.68 0.81 -3.81
C ALA A 172 10.99 0.55 -4.56
N CYS A 173 11.81 1.59 -4.79
CA CYS A 173 13.16 1.42 -5.34
C CYS A 173 14.05 0.60 -4.39
N ASP A 174 14.04 0.89 -3.09
CA ASP A 174 14.85 0.14 -2.12
C ASP A 174 14.47 -1.36 -2.11
N VAL A 175 13.18 -1.68 -2.20
CA VAL A 175 12.73 -3.08 -2.36
C VAL A 175 13.26 -3.70 -3.65
N ILE A 176 13.24 -2.98 -4.77
CA ILE A 176 13.81 -3.46 -6.04
C ILE A 176 15.31 -3.71 -5.88
N ASP A 177 16.02 -2.77 -5.27
CA ASP A 177 17.46 -2.83 -5.04
C ASP A 177 17.82 -4.07 -4.21
N THR A 178 17.02 -4.44 -3.20
CA THR A 178 17.23 -5.67 -2.41
C THR A 178 17.22 -6.95 -3.24
N ILE A 179 16.51 -6.94 -4.38
CA ILE A 179 16.46 -8.07 -5.32
C ILE A 179 17.64 -7.99 -6.28
N THR A 180 17.90 -6.82 -6.86
CA THR A 180 18.98 -6.70 -7.85
C THR A 180 20.37 -6.86 -7.23
N ASP A 181 20.54 -6.55 -5.94
CA ASP A 181 21.79 -6.75 -5.19
C ASP A 181 22.11 -8.25 -5.00
N THR A 182 21.11 -9.15 -5.09
CA THR A 182 21.36 -10.60 -5.07
C THR A 182 21.92 -11.13 -6.40
N GLY A 183 21.89 -10.31 -7.45
CA GLY A 183 22.17 -10.69 -8.84
C GLY A 183 20.93 -11.16 -9.62
N LEU A 184 19.76 -11.22 -9.00
CA LEU A 184 18.51 -11.57 -9.67
C LEU A 184 17.92 -10.38 -10.45
N PRO A 185 17.31 -10.59 -11.63
CA PRO A 185 16.49 -9.56 -12.25
C PRO A 185 15.21 -9.36 -11.44
N PHE A 186 14.78 -8.11 -11.25
CA PHE A 186 13.52 -7.84 -10.59
C PHE A 186 12.34 -8.17 -11.51
N PRO A 187 11.42 -9.09 -11.15
CA PRO A 187 10.48 -9.80 -12.06
C PRO A 187 10.08 -9.09 -13.36
N GLY A 188 8.89 -8.55 -13.64
CA GLY A 188 8.69 -7.70 -14.84
C GLY A 188 9.50 -6.38 -14.87
N GLY A 189 10.83 -6.42 -15.02
CA GLY A 189 11.77 -5.30 -14.91
C GLY A 189 12.65 -5.02 -16.14
N ALA A 190 12.46 -5.72 -17.25
CA ALA A 190 13.04 -5.38 -18.56
C ALA A 190 11.96 -4.90 -19.54
N PRO A 191 12.25 -3.94 -20.46
CA PRO A 191 11.40 -3.69 -21.62
C PRO A 191 11.38 -4.94 -22.53
N PRO A 192 10.37 -5.11 -23.41
CA PRO A 192 10.36 -6.19 -24.40
C PRO A 192 11.65 -6.14 -25.23
N ASP A 193 12.16 -7.31 -25.60
CA ASP A 193 13.36 -7.47 -26.43
C ASP A 193 13.33 -6.50 -27.62
N PRO A 194 14.47 -5.89 -28.02
CA PRO A 194 14.52 -5.19 -29.29
C PRO A 194 14.18 -6.19 -30.40
N GLU A 195 13.16 -5.86 -31.21
CA GLU A 195 12.75 -6.63 -32.39
C GLU A 195 13.99 -7.09 -33.20
N PRO A 196 13.98 -8.34 -33.71
CA PRO A 196 15.06 -8.79 -34.58
C PRO A 196 15.11 -7.91 -35.84
N GLY A 197 16.33 -7.49 -36.19
CA GLY A 197 16.60 -6.48 -37.22
C GLY A 197 16.25 -6.82 -38.66
#